data_AF-E3MGU4-F1
#
_entry.id   AF-E3MGU4-F1
#
_cell.length_a   1.000
_cell.length_b   1.000
_cell.length_c   1.000
_cell.angle_alpha   90.00
_cell.angle_beta   90.00
_cell.angle_gamma   90.00
#
_symmetry.space_group_name_H-M   'P 1'
#
loop_
_entity.id
_entity.type
_entity.pdbx_description
1 polymer ?
#
loop_
_entity_poly.entity_id
_entity_poly.type
_entity_poly.pdbx_seq_one_letter_code
_entity_poly.pdbx_strand_id
1 'polypeptide(L)'
;MKNVFKCLLPRKKGPDYLSRMPATIMVQILKHCDYWKIHTLRNTCHYLRDFVDDVQPDATIDSIKISVDNDSTYLNFESGRFVAKYKNSQSIIWKKKRQDYGEKFFQDQNSILRHRKLTVHHFSVDLHCVGTNTAIKFYSDLEALLKSIVQPLSVRRLTLQVFFEEDVRSVLPYFEAGKLEAITIHRALLSGVHLSLNRIIETDQFKKAKEIEIPQFMVDAPIHHFCHFEKVRLYVSTIRLSDVLTIKQRSSKGQIPFIFKVSKNPKTNHSQMSLLNLFSCCFPSRLLKKDVPKEEHAFLLDMPDVVTNEILKNLDFATIRKLRKVCHSFRDFIDWEKPDNNLKSINLKVRADMIFVSLSTPSSTEDMKLMYFENEHRCLMLGGAGYAILESNCVDSCIDDFLWPALKHQKSLLNKLYVTRQLEFDENNQSIPQTPGKLLVPTFEKLFDSLINVLESRDQLLKVENLMISLTGQYQLMQLLRHVDLKALKRLALVRLSETETYMDYREDDNSEYPLDLDILKDCENLEELDVKRFSISSPFRMLAHIPNLNVNMQTIYSEDLLLFKQNFENLEINAFSIIQFVQFPDKSRFMETTGLADDGSDSFLVFPSKLSLKYWHVLKCMSFNWKYT
;
A
#
# COMPACT_ATOMS: atom_id res chain seq x y z
N MET A 1 -54.34 26.65 -25.21
CA MET A 1 -54.19 28.07 -24.83
C MET A 1 -53.56 28.08 -23.43
N LYS A 2 -52.23 28.24 -23.31
CA LYS A 2 -51.54 29.54 -23.10
C LYS A 2 -52.34 30.50 -22.20
N ASN A 3 -51.74 30.84 -21.04
CA ASN A 3 -51.72 32.11 -20.28
C ASN A 3 -53.00 32.97 -20.31
N VAL A 4 -53.44 33.61 -19.23
CA VAL A 4 -52.86 34.87 -18.73
C VAL A 4 -53.41 35.16 -17.31
N PHE A 5 -52.61 35.89 -16.54
CA PHE A 5 -52.93 36.71 -15.36
C PHE A 5 -52.55 36.16 -13.97
N LYS A 6 -51.25 36.29 -13.68
CA LYS A 6 -50.83 36.79 -12.37
C LYS A 6 -49.60 37.71 -12.53
N CYS A 7 -49.86 38.99 -12.76
CA CYS A 7 -48.91 40.06 -12.52
C CYS A 7 -49.66 41.18 -11.79
N LEU A 8 -49.23 41.49 -10.57
CA LEU A 8 -48.69 42.80 -10.17
C LEU A 8 -48.58 42.87 -8.64
N LEU A 9 -47.49 42.32 -8.11
CA LEU A 9 -46.83 42.87 -6.93
C LEU A 9 -45.35 43.08 -7.31
N PRO A 10 -44.77 44.28 -7.11
CA PRO A 10 -43.37 44.51 -7.41
C PRO A 10 -42.53 43.66 -6.45
N ARG A 11 -41.75 42.73 -7.00
CA ARG A 11 -40.64 42.13 -6.24
C ARG A 11 -39.70 43.26 -5.85
N LYS A 12 -39.53 43.51 -4.54
CA LYS A 12 -38.51 44.43 -4.01
C LYS A 12 -37.16 44.10 -4.66
N LYS A 13 -36.67 44.98 -5.54
CA LYS A 13 -35.27 44.96 -5.98
C LYS A 13 -34.43 45.31 -4.75
N GLY A 14 -33.66 44.34 -4.25
CA GLY A 14 -32.55 44.63 -3.34
C GLY A 14 -31.62 45.66 -3.98
N PRO A 15 -30.84 46.39 -3.18
CA PRO A 15 -30.08 47.51 -3.71
C PRO A 15 -28.96 47.04 -4.66
N ASP A 16 -28.88 47.70 -5.80
CA ASP A 16 -28.03 47.36 -6.95
C ASP A 16 -26.67 48.08 -6.86
N TYR A 17 -25.90 47.78 -5.81
CA TYR A 17 -24.63 48.48 -5.52
C TYR A 17 -23.45 47.97 -6.35
N LEU A 18 -23.41 46.68 -6.69
CA LEU A 18 -22.28 46.07 -7.40
C LEU A 18 -22.28 46.36 -8.91
N SER A 19 -23.45 46.48 -9.56
CA SER A 19 -23.54 46.86 -10.99
C SER A 19 -23.13 48.31 -11.26
N ARG A 20 -23.13 49.14 -10.21
CA ARG A 20 -22.72 50.56 -10.24
C ARG A 20 -21.23 50.73 -9.93
N MET A 21 -20.51 49.67 -9.59
CA MET A 21 -19.07 49.74 -9.34
C MET A 21 -18.34 50.00 -10.67
N PRO A 22 -17.42 50.99 -10.74
CA PRO A 22 -16.65 51.22 -11.96
C PRO A 22 -15.86 49.97 -12.36
N ALA A 23 -15.88 49.63 -13.66
CA ALA A 23 -15.18 48.47 -14.21
C ALA A 23 -13.69 48.42 -13.81
N THR A 24 -13.05 49.59 -13.71
CA THR A 24 -11.64 49.72 -13.29
C THR A 24 -11.39 49.25 -11.87
N ILE A 25 -12.30 49.51 -10.94
CA ILE A 25 -12.22 49.05 -9.55
C ILE A 25 -12.48 47.55 -9.48
N MET A 26 -13.46 47.05 -10.24
CA MET A 26 -13.77 45.63 -10.31
C MET A 26 -12.58 44.80 -10.83
N VAL A 27 -11.85 45.29 -11.84
CA VAL A 27 -10.62 44.65 -12.32
C VAL A 27 -9.53 44.62 -11.24
N GLN A 28 -9.36 45.70 -10.46
CA GLN A 28 -8.37 45.71 -9.37
C GLN A 28 -8.73 44.72 -8.27
N ILE A 29 -10.00 44.57 -7.93
CA ILE A 29 -10.47 43.56 -6.96
C ILE A 29 -10.13 42.15 -7.47
N LEU A 30 -10.44 41.86 -8.74
CA LEU A 30 -10.19 40.55 -9.34
C LEU A 30 -8.70 40.18 -9.38
N LYS A 31 -7.78 41.16 -9.52
CA LYS A 31 -6.32 40.92 -9.43
C LYS A 31 -5.85 40.39 -8.07
N HIS A 32 -6.62 40.64 -7.01
CA HIS A 32 -6.33 40.15 -5.67
C HIS A 32 -7.12 38.87 -5.32
N CYS A 33 -7.85 38.30 -6.27
CA CYS A 33 -8.65 37.09 -6.10
C CYS A 33 -7.95 35.88 -6.74
N ASP A 34 -7.91 34.76 -6.01
CA ASP A 34 -7.60 33.45 -6.59
C ASP A 34 -8.76 32.96 -7.48
N TYR A 35 -8.54 31.88 -8.23
CA TYR A 35 -9.56 31.32 -9.12
C TYR A 35 -10.90 31.06 -8.39
N TRP A 36 -10.86 30.58 -7.14
CA TRP A 36 -12.07 30.24 -6.38
C TRP A 36 -12.88 31.48 -5.99
N LYS A 37 -12.20 32.56 -5.60
CA LYS A 37 -12.84 33.85 -5.31
C LYS A 37 -13.44 34.45 -6.57
N ILE A 38 -12.72 34.40 -7.71
CA ILE A 38 -13.25 34.85 -9.02
C ILE A 38 -14.48 34.03 -9.40
N HIS A 39 -14.41 32.70 -9.29
CA HIS A 39 -15.52 31.80 -9.60
C HIS A 39 -16.72 32.01 -8.66
N THR A 40 -16.46 32.27 -7.38
CA THR A 40 -17.50 32.61 -6.41
C THR A 40 -18.20 33.91 -6.80
N LEU A 41 -17.44 34.96 -7.13
CA LEU A 41 -17.98 36.24 -7.60
C LEU A 41 -18.81 36.08 -8.87
N ARG A 42 -18.30 35.31 -9.84
CA ARG A 42 -18.99 34.97 -11.10
C ARG A 42 -20.36 34.29 -10.86
N ASN A 43 -20.50 33.53 -9.78
CA ASN A 43 -21.73 32.81 -9.45
C ASN A 43 -22.75 33.63 -8.63
N THR A 44 -22.42 34.85 -8.22
CA THR A 44 -23.30 35.66 -7.36
C THR A 44 -24.45 36.34 -8.11
N CYS A 45 -24.22 36.91 -9.30
CA CYS A 45 -25.25 37.58 -10.11
C CYS A 45 -24.89 37.60 -11.60
N HIS A 46 -25.88 37.89 -12.46
CA HIS A 46 -25.69 37.92 -13.92
C HIS A 46 -24.65 38.96 -14.36
N TYR A 47 -24.68 40.17 -13.80
CA TYR A 47 -23.70 41.21 -14.11
C TYR A 47 -22.26 40.77 -13.86
N LEU A 48 -21.97 40.19 -12.68
CA LEU A 48 -20.62 39.71 -12.36
C LEU A 48 -20.23 38.48 -13.18
N ARG A 49 -21.20 37.66 -13.58
CA ARG A 49 -20.96 36.56 -14.51
C ARG A 49 -20.49 37.06 -15.86
N ASP A 50 -21.28 37.94 -16.46
CA ASP A 50 -21.00 38.51 -17.79
C ASP A 50 -19.69 39.31 -17.74
N PHE A 51 -19.47 40.11 -16.69
CA PHE A 51 -18.23 40.88 -16.51
C PHE A 51 -16.98 39.99 -16.40
N VAL A 52 -17.03 38.91 -15.61
CA VAL A 52 -15.90 37.97 -15.48
C VAL A 52 -15.67 37.22 -16.79
N ASP A 53 -16.73 36.82 -17.49
CA ASP A 53 -16.67 36.11 -18.77
C ASP A 53 -16.07 37.00 -19.88
N ASP A 54 -16.39 38.29 -19.89
CA ASP A 54 -15.87 39.28 -20.84
C ASP A 54 -14.42 39.68 -20.53
N VAL A 55 -14.10 39.95 -19.26
CA VAL A 55 -12.78 40.46 -18.84
C VAL A 55 -11.73 39.35 -18.83
N GLN A 56 -12.11 38.11 -18.52
CA GLN A 56 -11.21 36.98 -18.30
C GLN A 56 -9.98 37.37 -17.46
N PRO A 57 -10.20 37.70 -16.16
CA PRO A 57 -9.13 38.14 -15.27
C PRO A 57 -8.04 37.07 -15.12
N ASP A 58 -6.80 37.45 -14.85
CA ASP A 58 -5.76 36.48 -14.51
C ASP A 58 -6.20 35.69 -13.27
N ALA A 59 -6.05 34.36 -13.33
CA ALA A 59 -6.47 33.48 -12.25
C ALA A 59 -5.33 32.55 -11.87
N THR A 60 -5.20 32.29 -10.57
CA THR A 60 -4.20 31.35 -10.04
C THR A 60 -4.87 30.21 -9.28
N ILE A 61 -4.28 29.01 -9.40
CA ILE A 61 -4.58 27.85 -8.56
C ILE A 61 -3.26 27.34 -7.99
N ASP A 62 -3.22 27.12 -6.67
CA ASP A 62 -2.00 26.68 -5.99
C ASP A 62 -1.61 25.25 -6.37
N SER A 63 -2.56 24.32 -6.31
CA SER A 63 -2.31 22.94 -6.68
C SER A 63 -3.53 22.28 -7.31
N ILE A 64 -3.30 21.56 -8.40
CA ILE A 64 -4.23 20.59 -9.01
C ILE A 64 -3.59 19.23 -8.83
N LYS A 65 -4.22 18.36 -8.04
CA LYS A 65 -3.75 17.00 -7.81
C LYS A 65 -4.79 15.99 -8.28
N ILE A 66 -4.38 15.12 -9.20
CA ILE A 66 -5.16 13.98 -9.67
C ILE A 66 -4.59 12.73 -9.01
N SER A 67 -5.39 12.00 -8.25
CA SER A 67 -5.01 10.71 -7.67
C SER A 67 -5.86 9.61 -8.28
N VAL A 68 -5.24 8.57 -8.81
CA VAL A 68 -5.92 7.43 -9.45
C VAL A 68 -5.75 6.20 -8.57
N ASP A 69 -6.82 5.47 -8.35
CA ASP A 69 -6.92 4.21 -7.62
C ASP A 69 -7.68 3.18 -8.49
N ASN A 70 -7.70 1.91 -8.10
CA ASN A 70 -8.25 0.80 -8.92
C ASN A 70 -9.69 1.04 -9.40
N ASP A 71 -10.53 1.61 -8.54
CA ASP A 71 -11.95 1.86 -8.84
C ASP A 71 -12.29 3.34 -8.95
N SER A 72 -11.33 4.26 -8.77
CA SER A 72 -11.68 5.68 -8.58
C SER A 72 -10.60 6.67 -9.00
N THR A 73 -11.04 7.79 -9.57
CA THR A 73 -10.19 8.96 -9.80
C THR A 73 -10.63 10.09 -8.89
N TYR A 74 -9.66 10.69 -8.20
CA TYR A 74 -9.82 11.81 -7.28
C TYR A 74 -9.18 13.06 -7.90
N LEU A 75 -9.92 14.17 -7.90
CA LEU A 75 -9.37 15.49 -8.24
C LEU A 75 -9.44 16.38 -7.00
N ASN A 76 -8.28 16.87 -6.57
CA ASN A 76 -8.10 17.70 -5.38
C ASN A 76 -7.51 19.06 -5.78
N PHE A 77 -8.12 20.12 -5.25
CA PHE A 77 -7.59 21.48 -5.35
C PHE A 77 -7.24 21.98 -3.96
N GLU A 78 -5.98 22.31 -3.69
CA GLU A 78 -5.51 22.55 -2.32
C GLU A 78 -6.13 23.80 -1.65
N SER A 79 -6.51 24.82 -2.44
CA SER A 79 -7.13 26.07 -1.93
C SER A 79 -8.67 26.09 -1.96
N GLY A 80 -9.32 24.99 -2.33
CA GLY A 80 -10.78 24.85 -2.29
C GLY A 80 -11.16 23.54 -1.59
N ARG A 81 -12.19 23.53 -0.74
CA ARG A 81 -12.71 22.29 -0.10
C ARG A 81 -13.42 21.36 -1.11
N PHE A 82 -12.86 21.17 -2.30
CA PHE A 82 -13.40 20.42 -3.41
C PHE A 82 -12.50 19.22 -3.68
N VAL A 83 -12.98 18.07 -3.21
CA VAL A 83 -12.55 16.76 -3.69
C VAL A 83 -13.66 16.34 -4.67
N ALA A 84 -13.33 15.82 -5.85
CA ALA A 84 -14.30 15.12 -6.72
C ALA A 84 -13.86 13.64 -6.86
N LYS A 85 -14.74 12.69 -6.56
CA LYS A 85 -14.53 11.23 -6.63
C LYS A 85 -15.47 10.67 -7.67
N TYR A 86 -14.90 9.89 -8.58
CA TYR A 86 -15.62 9.21 -9.65
C TYR A 86 -15.40 7.71 -9.49
N LYS A 87 -16.46 6.91 -9.40
CA LYS A 87 -16.42 5.44 -9.36
C LYS A 87 -17.29 4.89 -10.49
N ASN A 88 -16.76 4.03 -11.36
CA ASN A 88 -17.50 3.38 -12.45
C ASN A 88 -18.38 4.34 -13.28
N SER A 89 -17.79 5.45 -13.74
CA SER A 89 -18.50 6.49 -14.49
C SER A 89 -19.66 7.16 -13.75
N GLN A 90 -19.77 7.02 -12.41
CA GLN A 90 -20.72 7.74 -11.55
C GLN A 90 -19.96 8.66 -10.57
N SER A 91 -20.34 9.93 -10.48
CA SER A 91 -19.79 10.85 -9.49
C SER A 91 -20.36 10.55 -8.10
N ILE A 92 -19.51 10.42 -7.09
CA ILE A 92 -19.94 10.40 -5.69
C ILE A 92 -19.05 11.34 -4.89
N ILE A 93 -19.38 12.64 -4.77
CA ILE A 93 -18.95 13.43 -3.59
C ILE A 93 -20.05 14.28 -2.96
N TRP A 94 -20.07 14.20 -1.63
CA TRP A 94 -20.80 15.05 -0.70
C TRP A 94 -19.91 16.15 -0.10
N LYS A 95 -20.22 17.42 -0.40
CA LYS A 95 -20.62 18.45 0.60
C LYS A 95 -21.24 19.67 -0.12
N LYS A 96 -22.50 19.50 -0.55
CA LYS A 96 -23.66 20.43 -0.51
C LYS A 96 -24.57 20.18 -1.74
N LYS A 97 -25.64 19.41 -1.51
CA LYS A 97 -26.88 19.20 -2.31
C LYS A 97 -26.74 18.81 -3.81
N ARG A 98 -27.19 17.58 -4.09
CA ARG A 98 -27.90 17.07 -5.29
C ARG A 98 -27.48 17.64 -6.65
N GLN A 99 -26.76 16.85 -7.44
CA GLN A 99 -27.33 16.15 -8.60
C GLN A 99 -26.35 15.07 -9.09
N ASP A 100 -26.93 14.02 -9.63
CA ASP A 100 -26.29 12.80 -10.14
C ASP A 100 -25.55 13.10 -11.44
N TYR A 101 -24.24 12.82 -11.51
CA TYR A 101 -23.39 13.18 -12.65
C TYR A 101 -22.35 12.11 -12.98
N GLY A 102 -22.78 11.06 -13.67
CA GLY A 102 -21.89 10.19 -14.43
C GLY A 102 -21.47 10.77 -15.79
N GLU A 103 -20.30 10.36 -16.32
CA GLU A 103 -19.56 10.87 -17.52
C GLU A 103 -18.94 12.28 -17.44
N LYS A 104 -19.10 12.96 -16.30
CA LYS A 104 -18.82 14.40 -16.18
C LYS A 104 -17.40 14.84 -15.82
N PHE A 105 -16.44 13.94 -15.54
CA PHE A 105 -15.08 14.32 -15.13
C PHE A 105 -14.42 15.30 -16.10
N PHE A 106 -14.41 14.96 -17.39
CA PHE A 106 -13.84 15.78 -18.45
C PHE A 106 -14.77 16.92 -18.91
N GLN A 107 -16.09 16.83 -18.68
CA GLN A 107 -17.08 17.83 -19.12
C GLN A 107 -17.27 18.99 -18.13
N ASP A 108 -17.37 18.74 -16.81
CA ASP A 108 -17.57 19.79 -15.80
C ASP A 108 -16.27 20.57 -15.53
N GLN A 109 -15.11 19.90 -15.54
CA GLN A 109 -13.79 20.50 -15.28
C GLN A 109 -13.17 21.17 -16.52
N ASN A 110 -13.78 20.98 -17.69
CA ASN A 110 -13.43 21.67 -18.93
C ASN A 110 -13.49 23.19 -18.75
N SER A 111 -14.40 23.71 -17.92
CA SER A 111 -14.54 25.15 -17.69
C SER A 111 -13.34 25.76 -16.95
N ILE A 112 -12.72 25.04 -16.02
CA ILE A 112 -11.57 25.51 -15.25
C ILE A 112 -10.31 25.49 -16.13
N LEU A 113 -10.03 24.35 -16.76
CA LEU A 113 -8.82 24.16 -17.57
C LEU A 113 -8.85 24.94 -18.90
N ARG A 114 -10.03 25.38 -19.36
CA ARG A 114 -10.18 26.29 -20.52
C ARG A 114 -10.04 27.77 -20.16
N HIS A 115 -9.89 28.12 -18.89
CA HIS A 115 -9.70 29.52 -18.52
C HIS A 115 -8.37 30.03 -19.08
N ARG A 116 -8.44 30.94 -20.06
CA ARG A 116 -7.31 31.33 -20.92
C ARG A 116 -6.10 31.90 -20.18
N LYS A 117 -6.31 32.57 -19.05
CA LYS A 117 -5.25 33.19 -18.23
C LYS A 117 -5.06 32.49 -16.90
N LEU A 118 -5.31 31.19 -16.86
CA LEU A 118 -5.10 30.38 -15.66
C LEU A 118 -3.62 30.01 -15.51
N THR A 119 -3.04 30.34 -14.36
CA THR A 119 -1.72 29.83 -13.95
C THR A 119 -1.90 28.84 -12.80
N VAL A 120 -1.33 27.64 -12.95
CA VAL A 120 -1.34 26.61 -11.91
C VAL A 120 0.07 26.51 -11.32
N HIS A 121 0.21 26.67 -10.01
CA HIS A 121 1.53 26.60 -9.37
C HIS A 121 2.07 25.16 -9.31
N HIS A 122 1.22 24.18 -9.04
CA HIS A 122 1.59 22.75 -9.04
C HIS A 122 0.51 21.89 -9.70
N PHE A 123 0.91 21.05 -10.65
CA PHE A 123 0.06 20.02 -11.25
C PHE A 123 0.67 18.64 -10.95
N SER A 124 -0.10 17.77 -10.28
CA SER A 124 0.36 16.44 -9.85
C SER A 124 -0.58 15.33 -10.34
N VAL A 125 0.01 14.23 -10.81
CA VAL A 125 -0.68 12.97 -11.07
C VAL A 125 -0.05 11.87 -10.22
N ASP A 126 -0.83 11.28 -9.32
CA ASP A 126 -0.42 10.21 -8.42
C ASP A 126 -1.20 8.93 -8.75
N LEU A 127 -0.51 7.79 -8.84
CA LEU A 127 -1.08 6.48 -9.14
C LEU A 127 -0.96 5.58 -7.91
N HIS A 128 -2.07 5.26 -7.25
CA HIS A 128 -2.14 4.44 -6.05
C HIS A 128 -2.65 3.03 -6.40
N CYS A 129 -1.81 2.01 -6.23
CA CYS A 129 -2.20 0.60 -6.39
C CYS A 129 -2.78 0.24 -7.78
N VAL A 130 -2.59 1.09 -8.79
CA VAL A 130 -3.16 0.98 -10.14
C VAL A 130 -2.31 0.05 -11.02
N GLY A 131 -2.93 -0.86 -11.78
CA GLY A 131 -2.26 -1.68 -12.79
C GLY A 131 -1.84 -0.89 -14.05
N THR A 132 -0.92 -1.43 -14.85
CA THR A 132 -0.39 -0.79 -16.07
C THR A 132 -1.50 -0.39 -17.06
N ASN A 133 -2.50 -1.25 -17.29
CA ASN A 133 -3.58 -0.99 -18.24
C ASN A 133 -4.46 0.20 -17.84
N THR A 134 -4.82 0.30 -16.56
CA THR A 134 -5.62 1.41 -16.03
C THR A 134 -4.86 2.72 -16.13
N ALA A 135 -3.55 2.72 -15.88
CA ALA A 135 -2.71 3.89 -16.04
C ALA A 135 -2.61 4.32 -17.51
N ILE A 136 -2.40 3.38 -18.45
CA ILE A 136 -2.36 3.66 -19.90
C ILE A 136 -3.67 4.30 -20.35
N LYS A 137 -4.81 3.73 -19.96
CA LYS A 137 -6.14 4.28 -20.27
C LYS A 137 -6.30 5.70 -19.70
N PHE A 138 -5.96 5.89 -18.43
CA PHE A 138 -6.03 7.20 -17.79
C PHE A 138 -5.18 8.25 -18.51
N TYR A 139 -3.93 7.93 -18.84
CA TYR A 139 -3.03 8.85 -19.54
C TYR A 139 -3.51 9.15 -20.96
N SER A 140 -4.12 8.18 -21.65
CA SER A 140 -4.79 8.41 -22.94
C SER A 140 -5.97 9.38 -22.82
N ASP A 141 -6.82 9.21 -21.80
CA ASP A 141 -7.98 10.07 -21.57
C ASP A 141 -7.54 11.49 -21.15
N LEU A 142 -6.50 11.59 -20.30
CA LEU A 142 -5.88 12.85 -19.92
C LEU A 142 -5.26 13.57 -21.12
N GLU A 143 -4.55 12.85 -21.99
CA GLU A 143 -4.02 13.36 -23.24
C GLU A 143 -5.13 13.93 -24.13
N ALA A 144 -6.25 13.21 -24.27
CA ALA A 144 -7.40 13.67 -25.05
C ALA A 144 -8.01 14.97 -24.47
N LEU A 145 -8.11 15.10 -23.14
CA LEU A 145 -8.53 16.36 -22.52
C LEU A 145 -7.52 17.47 -22.81
N LEU A 146 -6.23 17.24 -22.61
CA LEU A 146 -5.20 18.25 -22.77
C LEU A 146 -5.12 18.74 -24.24
N LYS A 147 -5.29 17.83 -25.21
CA LYS A 147 -5.43 18.15 -26.64
C LYS A 147 -6.63 19.04 -26.95
N SER A 148 -7.73 18.90 -26.20
CA SER A 148 -8.96 19.68 -26.44
C SER A 148 -8.84 21.14 -25.98
N ILE A 149 -7.80 21.48 -25.22
CA ILE A 149 -7.55 22.84 -24.74
C ILE A 149 -6.83 23.62 -25.84
N VAL A 150 -7.41 24.77 -26.23
CA VAL A 150 -6.94 25.58 -27.38
C VAL A 150 -5.52 26.14 -27.18
N GLN A 151 -5.07 26.30 -25.93
CA GLN A 151 -3.73 26.82 -25.60
C GLN A 151 -3.09 25.95 -24.50
N PRO A 152 -1.75 25.78 -24.52
CA PRO A 152 -1.04 25.05 -23.48
C PRO A 152 -1.31 25.64 -22.09
N LEU A 153 -1.47 24.76 -21.10
CA LEU A 153 -1.69 25.18 -19.71
C LEU A 153 -0.41 25.81 -19.13
N SER A 154 -0.54 26.98 -18.50
CA SER A 154 0.57 27.64 -17.79
C SER A 154 0.74 27.00 -16.41
N VAL A 155 1.63 26.01 -16.31
CA VAL A 155 1.99 25.30 -15.06
C VAL A 155 3.41 25.65 -14.65
N ARG A 156 3.66 25.91 -13.35
CA ARG A 156 5.04 26.12 -12.85
C ARG A 156 5.77 24.85 -12.45
N ARG A 157 5.09 23.92 -11.76
CA ARG A 157 5.68 22.63 -11.34
C ARG A 157 4.82 21.47 -11.81
N LEU A 158 5.42 20.49 -12.45
CA LEU A 158 4.76 19.27 -12.90
C LEU A 158 5.32 18.07 -12.14
N THR A 159 4.45 17.28 -11.54
CA THR A 159 4.79 16.01 -10.88
C THR A 159 3.96 14.89 -11.50
N LEU A 160 4.62 13.86 -12.03
CA LEU A 160 3.96 12.71 -12.65
C LEU A 160 4.46 11.41 -12.04
N GLN A 161 3.55 10.51 -11.71
CA GLN A 161 3.86 9.12 -11.41
C GLN A 161 3.58 8.25 -12.63
N VAL A 162 4.61 7.62 -13.20
CA VAL A 162 4.54 6.98 -14.53
C VAL A 162 5.04 5.55 -14.53
N PHE A 163 4.57 4.77 -15.51
CA PHE A 163 5.07 3.43 -15.81
C PHE A 163 6.16 3.44 -16.89
N PHE A 164 5.99 4.23 -17.95
CA PHE A 164 6.89 4.26 -19.11
C PHE A 164 7.10 5.68 -19.65
N GLU A 165 7.95 5.84 -20.67
CA GLU A 165 8.21 7.12 -21.35
C GLU A 165 6.92 7.71 -21.94
N GLU A 166 6.03 6.85 -22.45
CA GLU A 166 4.77 7.19 -23.10
C GLU A 166 3.83 8.01 -22.21
N ASP A 167 3.82 7.73 -20.90
CA ASP A 167 2.98 8.42 -19.92
C ASP A 167 3.41 9.88 -19.72
N VAL A 168 4.73 10.12 -19.70
CA VAL A 168 5.25 11.50 -19.65
C VAL A 168 4.96 12.21 -20.96
N ARG A 169 5.13 11.49 -22.09
CA ARG A 169 4.91 12.02 -23.43
C ARG A 169 3.46 12.40 -23.71
N SER A 170 2.50 11.69 -23.12
CA SER A 170 1.07 11.96 -23.28
C SER A 170 0.61 13.21 -22.52
N VAL A 171 1.44 13.76 -21.63
CA VAL A 171 1.08 14.88 -20.75
C VAL A 171 1.98 16.10 -20.91
N LEU A 172 3.31 15.93 -20.89
CA LEU A 172 4.29 17.02 -20.90
C LEU A 172 4.13 18.03 -22.05
N PRO A 173 3.88 17.63 -23.32
CA PRO A 173 3.83 18.57 -24.45
C PRO A 173 2.73 19.61 -24.38
N TYR A 174 1.71 19.42 -23.53
CA TYR A 174 0.54 20.30 -23.45
C TYR A 174 0.69 21.44 -22.43
N PHE A 175 1.86 21.59 -21.82
CA PHE A 175 2.19 22.70 -20.93
C PHE A 175 3.03 23.78 -21.62
N GLU A 176 2.85 25.04 -21.19
CA GLU A 176 3.61 26.17 -21.70
C GLU A 176 5.09 26.09 -21.27
N ALA A 177 5.97 25.76 -22.21
CA ALA A 177 7.38 25.50 -21.95
C ALA A 177 8.14 26.65 -21.25
N GLY A 178 7.77 27.91 -21.51
CA GLY A 178 8.41 29.08 -20.89
C GLY A 178 7.97 29.37 -19.45
N LYS A 179 6.89 28.73 -18.98
CA LYS A 179 6.35 28.89 -17.62
C LYS A 179 6.61 27.68 -16.73
N LEU A 180 6.92 26.52 -17.32
CA LEU A 180 7.25 25.30 -16.59
C LEU A 180 8.67 25.38 -16.00
N GLU A 181 8.75 25.59 -14.69
CA GLU A 181 10.00 25.76 -13.96
C GLU A 181 10.59 24.43 -13.50
N ALA A 182 9.77 23.48 -13.04
CA ALA A 182 10.24 22.22 -12.47
C ALA A 182 9.45 20.99 -12.98
N ILE A 183 10.19 19.92 -13.30
CA ILE A 183 9.65 18.63 -13.72
C ILE A 183 10.09 17.56 -12.73
N THR A 184 9.14 16.80 -12.18
CA THR A 184 9.43 15.67 -11.28
C THR A 184 8.72 14.42 -11.79
N ILE A 185 9.48 13.35 -12.00
CA ILE A 185 8.96 12.07 -12.52
C ILE A 185 9.22 10.97 -11.48
N HIS A 186 8.13 10.47 -10.92
CA HIS A 186 8.10 9.37 -9.97
C HIS A 186 7.75 8.05 -10.67
N ARG A 187 8.24 6.95 -10.09
CA ARG A 187 7.92 5.62 -10.59
C ARG A 187 6.59 5.15 -10.01
N ALA A 188 5.70 4.66 -10.87
CA ALA A 188 4.50 3.95 -10.45
C ALA A 188 4.84 2.62 -9.77
N LEU A 189 4.02 2.17 -8.83
CA LEU A 189 4.14 0.82 -8.28
C LEU A 189 4.11 -0.19 -9.44
N LEU A 190 5.00 -1.19 -9.44
CA LEU A 190 5.11 -2.23 -10.49
C LEU A 190 5.70 -1.77 -11.85
N SER A 191 6.08 -0.50 -12.01
CA SER A 191 6.81 -0.03 -13.21
C SER A 191 8.25 -0.56 -13.27
N GLY A 192 8.79 -0.74 -14.48
CA GLY A 192 10.18 -1.10 -14.71
C GLY A 192 11.17 -0.14 -14.03
N VAL A 193 12.38 -0.60 -13.71
CA VAL A 193 13.38 0.25 -13.03
C VAL A 193 14.06 1.25 -13.97
N HIS A 194 13.90 1.09 -15.29
CA HIS A 194 14.50 1.94 -16.31
C HIS A 194 13.45 2.88 -16.91
N LEU A 195 13.82 4.14 -17.11
CA LEU A 195 13.04 5.12 -17.86
C LEU A 195 13.86 5.65 -19.03
N SER A 196 13.41 5.33 -20.23
CA SER A 196 13.88 6.00 -21.44
C SER A 196 13.34 7.44 -21.47
N LEU A 197 14.18 8.38 -21.90
CA LEU A 197 13.81 9.79 -22.06
C LEU A 197 14.13 10.33 -23.45
N ASN A 198 14.48 9.46 -24.40
CA ASN A 198 15.06 9.84 -25.69
C ASN A 198 14.19 10.82 -26.48
N ARG A 199 12.86 10.73 -26.35
CA ARG A 199 11.92 11.61 -27.04
C ARG A 199 11.51 12.80 -26.16
N ILE A 200 11.56 12.62 -24.85
CA ILE A 200 11.26 13.68 -23.87
C ILE A 200 12.32 14.78 -23.89
N ILE A 201 13.61 14.42 -24.00
CA ILE A 201 14.73 15.38 -24.01
C ILE A 201 14.68 16.35 -25.19
N GLU A 202 13.95 16.01 -26.26
CA GLU A 202 13.80 16.85 -27.44
C GLU A 202 12.73 17.93 -27.28
N THR A 203 11.86 17.82 -26.27
CA THR A 203 10.75 18.75 -26.04
C THR A 203 11.22 20.13 -25.57
N ASP A 204 10.48 21.16 -25.97
CA ASP A 204 10.72 22.53 -25.53
C ASP A 204 10.54 22.69 -24.02
N GLN A 205 9.55 21.98 -23.44
CA GLN A 205 9.27 21.97 -22.01
C GLN A 205 10.48 21.48 -21.21
N PHE A 206 11.10 20.39 -21.65
CA PHE A 206 12.29 19.84 -21.01
C PHE A 206 13.51 20.78 -21.16
N LYS A 207 13.68 21.39 -22.34
CA LYS A 207 14.82 22.29 -22.63
C LYS A 207 14.76 23.64 -21.89
N LYS A 208 13.55 24.14 -21.61
CA LYS A 208 13.34 25.46 -20.98
C LYS A 208 13.12 25.40 -19.47
N ALA A 209 12.79 24.22 -18.91
CA ALA A 209 12.65 24.04 -17.48
C ALA A 209 13.97 24.23 -16.72
N LYS A 210 13.87 24.65 -15.45
CA LYS A 210 15.00 24.98 -14.58
C LYS A 210 15.39 23.81 -13.67
N GLU A 211 14.44 22.99 -13.25
CA GLU A 211 14.67 21.88 -12.33
C GLU A 211 14.15 20.56 -12.91
N ILE A 212 14.91 19.48 -12.70
CA ILE A 212 14.46 18.12 -12.99
C ILE A 212 14.83 17.13 -11.89
N GLU A 213 13.85 16.34 -11.46
CA GLU A 213 14.05 15.25 -10.50
C GLU A 213 13.41 13.95 -11.01
N ILE A 214 14.19 12.88 -11.06
CA ILE A 214 13.72 11.52 -11.40
C ILE A 214 14.28 10.55 -10.35
N PRO A 215 13.72 10.54 -9.12
CA PRO A 215 14.35 9.88 -7.98
C PRO A 215 14.15 8.35 -7.93
N GLN A 216 13.28 7.77 -8.77
CA GLN A 216 12.85 6.36 -8.67
C GLN A 216 13.06 5.54 -9.95
N PHE A 217 13.73 6.11 -10.96
CA PHE A 217 14.11 5.42 -12.19
C PHE A 217 15.62 5.50 -12.45
N MET A 218 16.16 4.46 -13.08
CA MET A 218 17.44 4.48 -13.79
C MET A 218 17.24 5.15 -15.14
N VAL A 219 17.89 6.29 -15.34
CA VAL A 219 17.82 7.08 -16.56
C VAL A 219 18.89 6.61 -17.53
N ASP A 220 18.47 6.16 -18.70
CA ASP A 220 19.34 5.73 -19.79
C ASP A 220 19.48 6.84 -20.84
N ALA A 221 19.96 8.00 -20.40
CA ALA A 221 20.24 9.15 -21.26
C ALA A 221 21.59 9.79 -20.91
N PRO A 222 22.36 10.27 -21.91
CA PRO A 222 23.62 10.97 -21.68
C PRO A 222 23.48 12.19 -20.77
N ILE A 223 24.41 12.38 -19.82
CA ILE A 223 24.26 13.43 -18.79
C ILE A 223 24.24 14.85 -19.34
N HIS A 224 24.85 15.07 -20.51
CA HIS A 224 24.98 16.40 -21.10
C HIS A 224 23.61 17.02 -21.44
N HIS A 225 22.58 16.20 -21.66
CA HIS A 225 21.20 16.64 -21.84
C HIS A 225 20.57 17.23 -20.59
N PHE A 226 21.18 17.07 -19.41
CA PHE A 226 20.67 17.59 -18.13
C PHE A 226 21.50 18.75 -17.60
N CYS A 227 22.58 19.12 -18.28
CA CYS A 227 23.47 20.14 -17.78
C CYS A 227 22.82 21.54 -17.78
N HIS A 228 21.78 21.79 -18.59
CA HIS A 228 21.12 23.12 -18.65
C HIS A 228 20.27 23.46 -17.43
N PHE A 229 19.82 22.47 -16.67
CA PHE A 229 19.04 22.68 -15.46
C PHE A 229 19.87 23.30 -14.33
N GLU A 230 19.24 24.15 -13.53
CA GLU A 230 19.78 24.72 -12.29
C GLU A 230 19.84 23.66 -11.17
N LYS A 231 18.90 22.71 -11.16
CA LYS A 231 18.80 21.63 -10.18
C LYS A 231 18.50 20.29 -10.85
N VAL A 232 19.31 19.27 -10.53
CA VAL A 232 19.19 17.93 -11.10
C VAL A 232 19.33 16.84 -10.04
N ARG A 233 18.37 15.92 -10.00
CA ARG A 233 18.43 14.69 -9.18
C ARG A 233 18.06 13.47 -10.01
N LEU A 234 19.04 12.63 -10.34
CA LEU A 234 18.86 11.47 -11.22
C LEU A 234 19.65 10.26 -10.72
N TYR A 235 19.24 9.06 -11.14
CA TYR A 235 20.02 7.84 -11.06
C TYR A 235 20.41 7.42 -12.48
N VAL A 236 21.69 7.13 -12.72
CA VAL A 236 22.19 6.76 -14.07
C VAL A 236 22.90 5.42 -14.02
N SER A 237 22.75 4.63 -15.08
CA SER A 237 23.37 3.30 -15.20
C SER A 237 24.89 3.40 -15.31
N THR A 238 25.38 4.38 -16.07
CA THR A 238 26.81 4.65 -16.25
C THR A 238 27.11 6.14 -16.19
N ILE A 239 28.30 6.50 -15.68
CA ILE A 239 28.84 7.85 -15.73
C ILE A 239 30.31 7.75 -16.16
N ARG A 240 30.70 8.50 -17.18
CA ARG A 240 32.08 8.56 -17.69
C ARG A 240 32.84 9.69 -16.99
N LEU A 241 34.18 9.66 -17.06
CA LEU A 241 35.00 10.74 -16.52
C LEU A 241 34.73 12.07 -17.24
N SER A 242 34.51 12.03 -18.56
CA SER A 242 34.14 13.19 -19.38
C SER A 242 32.86 13.87 -18.90
N ASP A 243 31.89 13.08 -18.43
CA ASP A 243 30.61 13.55 -17.90
C ASP A 243 30.83 14.34 -16.60
N VAL A 244 31.65 13.82 -15.70
CA VAL A 244 32.02 14.48 -14.42
C VAL A 244 32.81 15.77 -14.66
N LEU A 245 33.73 15.78 -15.63
CA LEU A 245 34.47 16.99 -16.00
C LEU A 245 33.56 18.07 -16.58
N THR A 246 32.56 17.68 -17.39
CA THR A 246 31.56 18.59 -17.95
C THR A 246 30.72 19.23 -16.85
N ILE A 247 30.27 18.42 -15.87
CA ILE A 247 29.53 18.90 -14.69
C ILE A 247 30.40 19.88 -13.87
N LYS A 248 31.67 19.53 -13.61
CA LYS A 248 32.62 20.36 -12.85
C LYS A 248 32.90 21.70 -13.53
N GLN A 249 33.17 21.71 -14.84
CA GLN A 249 33.43 22.95 -15.58
C GLN A 249 32.23 23.90 -15.56
N ARG A 250 31.00 23.37 -15.61
CA ARG A 250 29.79 24.19 -15.53
C ARG A 250 29.59 24.78 -14.14
N SER A 251 29.80 23.97 -13.09
CA SER A 251 29.74 24.42 -11.69
C SER A 251 30.71 25.59 -11.41
N SER A 252 31.89 25.58 -12.05
CA SER A 252 32.88 26.67 -11.91
C SER A 252 32.54 27.97 -12.67
N LYS A 253 31.57 27.94 -13.61
CA LYS A 253 31.19 29.09 -14.46
C LYS A 253 29.86 29.75 -14.07
N GLY A 254 29.09 29.16 -13.15
CA GLY A 254 27.74 29.63 -12.78
C GLY A 254 27.71 30.59 -11.58
N GLN A 255 26.84 31.60 -11.62
CA GLN A 255 26.53 32.50 -10.48
C GLN A 255 25.40 31.98 -9.57
N ILE A 256 24.79 30.82 -9.88
CA ILE A 256 23.61 30.25 -9.18
C ILE A 256 24.02 28.90 -8.53
N PRO A 257 23.54 28.57 -7.30
CA PRO A 257 23.81 27.29 -6.66
C PRO A 257 23.31 26.11 -7.51
N PHE A 258 24.26 25.36 -8.05
CA PHE A 258 24.04 24.20 -8.91
C PHE A 258 24.05 22.93 -8.06
N ILE A 259 22.90 22.26 -7.92
CA ILE A 259 22.78 21.01 -7.16
C ILE A 259 22.64 19.85 -8.15
N PHE A 260 23.66 19.01 -8.21
CA PHE A 260 23.71 17.86 -9.10
C PHE A 260 23.93 16.59 -8.28
N LYS A 261 22.86 15.83 -8.04
CA LYS A 261 22.93 14.54 -7.32
C LYS A 261 22.77 13.41 -8.32
N VAL A 262 23.89 12.76 -8.65
CA VAL A 262 23.92 11.57 -9.48
C VAL A 262 24.37 10.39 -8.64
N SER A 263 23.56 9.35 -8.61
CA SER A 263 23.91 8.08 -7.98
C SER A 263 24.11 7.03 -9.08
N LYS A 264 25.24 6.32 -9.05
CA LYS A 264 25.61 5.28 -10.01
C LYS A 264 25.33 3.90 -9.43
N ASN A 265 24.94 2.95 -10.28
CA ASN A 265 24.95 1.52 -9.94
C ASN A 265 26.38 1.08 -9.51
N PRO A 266 26.57 0.50 -8.31
CA PRO A 266 27.91 0.19 -7.78
C PRO A 266 28.69 -0.92 -8.54
N LYS A 267 28.08 -1.64 -9.50
CA LYS A 267 28.70 -2.81 -10.16
C LYS A 267 29.60 -2.55 -11.40
N THR A 268 30.24 -1.39 -11.56
CA THR A 268 31.26 -1.22 -12.63
C THR A 268 32.69 -1.16 -12.06
N ASN A 269 33.33 -2.33 -11.97
CA ASN A 269 34.65 -2.56 -11.38
C ASN A 269 35.86 -2.18 -12.27
N HIS A 270 35.80 -1.11 -13.08
CA HIS A 270 36.97 -0.70 -13.89
C HIS A 270 37.35 0.77 -13.86
N SER A 271 36.85 1.59 -12.93
CA SER A 271 37.33 3.00 -12.78
C SER A 271 37.10 3.63 -11.40
N GLN A 272 37.07 2.84 -10.31
CA GLN A 272 36.84 3.40 -8.97
C GLN A 272 37.97 4.32 -8.46
N MET A 273 39.20 4.16 -8.93
CA MET A 273 40.34 4.99 -8.50
C MET A 273 40.32 6.44 -9.03
N SER A 274 39.62 6.73 -10.13
CA SER A 274 39.70 8.05 -10.77
C SER A 274 38.65 9.05 -10.28
N LEU A 275 37.51 8.58 -9.75
CA LEU A 275 36.39 9.45 -9.33
C LEU A 275 36.49 9.90 -7.86
N LEU A 276 36.99 9.04 -6.96
CA LEU A 276 37.22 9.39 -5.55
C LEU A 276 38.27 10.50 -5.39
N ASN A 277 39.31 10.51 -6.23
CA ASN A 277 40.35 11.54 -6.24
C ASN A 277 39.88 12.91 -6.77
N LEU A 278 38.73 12.98 -7.44
CA LEU A 278 38.19 14.21 -8.03
C LEU A 278 37.30 15.00 -7.05
N PHE A 279 36.71 14.32 -6.07
CA PHE A 279 35.88 14.90 -5.02
C PHE A 279 36.58 14.97 -3.65
N SER A 280 37.72 14.29 -3.46
CA SER A 280 38.53 14.42 -2.23
C SER A 280 39.24 15.77 -2.09
N CYS A 281 39.38 16.54 -3.16
CA CYS A 281 40.05 17.85 -3.11
C CYS A 281 39.21 18.99 -2.48
N CYS A 282 37.98 18.73 -2.04
CA CYS A 282 37.09 19.76 -1.47
C CYS A 282 36.65 19.52 -0.02
N PHE A 283 37.20 18.51 0.66
CA PHE A 283 37.12 18.44 2.12
C PHE A 283 38.53 18.65 2.68
N PRO A 284 38.81 19.77 3.37
CA PRO A 284 40.00 19.87 4.18
C PRO A 284 39.97 18.70 5.16
N SER A 285 40.85 17.74 4.91
CA SER A 285 41.10 16.65 5.84
C SER A 285 41.47 17.29 7.17
N ARG A 286 40.74 16.92 8.23
CA ARG A 286 40.96 17.36 9.60
C ARG A 286 42.45 17.46 9.88
N LEU A 287 42.91 18.68 10.17
CA LEU A 287 44.21 18.91 10.74
C LEU A 287 44.30 18.11 12.05
N LEU A 288 45.39 17.35 12.14
CA LEU A 288 45.85 16.67 13.34
C LEU A 288 45.85 17.63 14.53
N LYS A 289 45.38 17.09 15.66
CA LYS A 289 45.37 17.61 17.02
C LYS A 289 46.33 18.78 17.27
N LYS A 290 45.77 19.89 17.75
CA LYS A 290 46.42 20.75 18.74
C LYS A 290 45.47 20.96 19.91
N ASP A 291 46.06 20.87 21.09
CA ASP A 291 45.42 20.89 22.40
C ASP A 291 44.46 22.07 22.58
N VAL A 292 43.23 21.74 22.97
CA VAL A 292 42.22 22.68 23.49
C VAL A 292 41.68 22.08 24.80
N PRO A 293 41.46 22.86 25.87
CA PRO A 293 41.22 22.33 27.23
C PRO A 293 39.89 21.57 27.33
N LYS A 294 39.84 20.61 28.28
CA LYS A 294 38.66 19.82 28.64
C LYS A 294 37.46 20.70 28.98
N GLU A 295 36.52 20.84 28.06
CA GLU A 295 35.11 20.94 28.40
C GLU A 295 34.56 19.51 28.41
N GLU A 296 33.98 19.09 29.53
CA GLU A 296 33.25 17.83 29.66
C GLU A 296 31.96 17.90 28.82
N HIS A 297 32.10 17.68 27.52
CA HIS A 297 30.96 17.39 26.67
C HIS A 297 30.57 15.93 26.90
N ALA A 298 29.47 15.70 27.63
CA ALA A 298 28.84 14.39 27.70
C ALA A 298 28.41 13.97 26.29
N PHE A 299 29.06 12.97 25.71
CA PHE A 299 28.62 12.39 24.45
C PHE A 299 27.48 11.42 24.73
N LEU A 300 26.58 11.24 23.75
CA LEU A 300 25.51 10.23 23.81
C LEU A 300 26.05 8.81 24.09
N LEU A 301 27.30 8.54 23.72
CA LEU A 301 27.98 7.26 23.97
C LEU A 301 28.51 7.10 25.41
N ASP A 302 28.53 8.18 26.20
CA ASP A 302 28.93 8.17 27.61
C ASP A 302 27.72 7.94 28.53
N MET A 303 26.54 7.68 27.98
CA MET A 303 25.34 7.37 28.76
C MET A 303 25.46 6.01 29.45
N PRO A 304 25.08 5.88 30.74
CA PRO A 304 25.04 4.59 31.41
C PRO A 304 24.12 3.60 30.68
N ASP A 305 24.52 2.33 30.64
CA ASP A 305 23.77 1.24 30.01
C ASP A 305 22.30 1.18 30.45
N VAL A 306 22.02 1.49 31.71
CA VAL A 306 20.65 1.54 32.27
C VAL A 306 19.78 2.56 31.52
N VAL A 307 20.34 3.72 31.18
CA VAL A 307 19.64 4.78 30.43
C VAL A 307 19.43 4.35 28.98
N THR A 308 20.47 3.79 28.34
CA THR A 308 20.37 3.28 26.96
C THR A 308 19.32 2.18 26.84
N ASN A 309 19.25 1.28 27.82
CA ASN A 309 18.23 0.23 27.88
C ASN A 309 16.81 0.79 28.03
N GLU A 310 16.63 1.81 28.87
CA GLU A 310 15.33 2.44 29.03
C GLU A 310 14.90 3.17 27.75
N ILE A 311 15.84 3.77 27.02
CA ILE A 311 15.57 4.34 25.70
C ILE A 311 15.12 3.25 24.72
N LEU A 312 15.88 2.16 24.59
CA LEU A 312 15.58 1.08 23.64
C LEU A 312 14.19 0.47 23.86
N LYS A 313 13.73 0.33 25.10
CA LYS A 313 12.36 -0.15 25.42
C LYS A 313 11.25 0.73 24.83
N ASN A 314 11.52 2.02 24.64
CA ASN A 314 10.56 3.00 24.14
C ASN A 314 10.71 3.26 22.63
N LEU A 315 11.68 2.62 21.95
CA LEU A 315 11.87 2.74 20.51
C LEU A 315 11.13 1.63 19.76
N ASP A 316 10.62 1.96 18.58
CA ASP A 316 10.01 0.97 17.69
C ASP A 316 11.07 0.16 16.92
N PHE A 317 10.65 -0.99 16.37
CA PHE A 317 11.52 -1.89 15.61
C PHE A 317 12.31 -1.17 14.51
N ALA A 318 11.66 -0.27 13.76
CA ALA A 318 12.30 0.45 12.67
C ALA A 318 13.38 1.42 13.19
N THR A 319 13.15 2.06 14.33
CA THR A 319 14.07 3.01 14.95
C THR A 319 15.25 2.31 15.61
N ILE A 320 15.03 1.18 16.28
CA ILE A 320 16.11 0.32 16.80
C ILE A 320 17.04 -0.11 15.65
N ARG A 321 16.47 -0.51 14.50
CA ARG A 321 17.26 -0.87 13.31
C ARG A 321 18.04 0.28 12.72
N LYS A 322 17.48 1.50 12.72
CA LYS A 322 18.21 2.70 12.31
C LYS A 322 19.36 2.98 13.29
N LEU A 323 19.11 2.90 14.60
CA LEU A 323 20.10 3.14 15.65
C LEU A 323 21.28 2.15 15.57
N ARG A 324 20.98 0.86 15.35
CA ARG A 324 21.98 -0.19 15.11
C ARG A 324 22.90 0.11 13.91
N LYS A 325 22.45 0.92 12.95
CA LYS A 325 23.23 1.33 11.77
C LYS A 325 24.04 2.63 11.99
N VAL A 326 23.86 3.35 13.10
CA VAL A 326 24.51 4.66 13.33
C VAL A 326 26.00 4.52 13.69
N CYS A 327 26.35 3.65 14.64
CA CYS A 327 27.75 3.43 15.05
C CYS A 327 27.96 2.01 15.59
N HIS A 328 29.24 1.62 15.76
CA HIS A 328 29.61 0.31 16.29
C HIS A 328 29.16 0.11 17.74
N SER A 329 29.32 1.10 18.62
CA SER A 329 28.92 0.98 20.03
C SER A 329 27.43 0.68 20.19
N PHE A 330 26.54 1.39 19.48
CA PHE A 330 25.10 1.07 19.51
C PHE A 330 24.79 -0.29 18.90
N ARG A 331 25.52 -0.68 17.86
CA ARG A 331 25.34 -2.01 17.25
C ARG A 331 25.69 -3.11 18.23
N ASP A 332 26.86 -3.02 18.84
CA ASP A 332 27.37 -4.02 19.79
C ASP A 332 26.46 -4.07 21.03
N PHE A 333 26.01 -2.91 21.53
CA PHE A 333 25.07 -2.83 22.65
C PHE A 333 23.71 -3.46 22.31
N ILE A 334 23.11 -3.13 21.17
CA ILE A 334 21.81 -3.71 20.74
C ILE A 334 21.95 -5.22 20.51
N ASP A 335 23.05 -5.66 19.90
CA ASP A 335 23.31 -7.08 19.61
C ASP A 335 23.58 -7.88 20.91
N TRP A 336 24.11 -7.23 21.94
CA TRP A 336 24.31 -7.78 23.27
C TRP A 336 23.00 -7.83 24.08
N GLU A 337 22.35 -6.68 24.27
CA GLU A 337 21.16 -6.52 25.13
C GLU A 337 19.90 -7.17 24.55
N LYS A 338 19.82 -7.28 23.21
CA LYS A 338 18.72 -7.96 22.50
C LYS A 338 17.35 -7.44 22.98
N PRO A 339 17.07 -6.14 22.77
CA PRO A 339 15.81 -5.53 23.19
C PRO A 339 14.62 -6.23 22.51
N ASP A 340 13.46 -6.16 23.15
CA ASP A 340 12.22 -6.64 22.53
C ASP A 340 11.88 -5.80 21.30
N ASN A 341 11.48 -6.46 20.20
CA ASN A 341 11.06 -5.77 18.99
C ASN A 341 9.67 -5.12 19.13
N ASN A 342 8.89 -5.58 20.11
CA ASN A 342 7.57 -5.07 20.43
C ASN A 342 6.65 -4.88 19.21
N LEU A 343 6.70 -5.83 18.27
CA LEU A 343 5.85 -5.83 17.08
C LEU A 343 4.42 -6.18 17.48
N LYS A 344 3.44 -5.51 16.86
CA LYS A 344 2.01 -5.79 17.07
C LYS A 344 1.47 -6.77 16.04
N SER A 345 1.89 -6.65 14.78
CA SER A 345 1.50 -7.59 13.73
C SER A 345 2.61 -7.81 12.71
N ILE A 346 2.66 -9.01 12.17
CA ILE A 346 3.48 -9.40 11.02
C ILE A 346 2.57 -10.11 10.02
N ASN A 347 2.67 -9.74 8.75
CA ASN A 347 1.97 -10.39 7.65
C ASN A 347 2.94 -10.57 6.47
N LEU A 348 3.34 -11.82 6.26
CA LEU A 348 4.14 -12.31 5.16
C LEU A 348 3.22 -12.96 4.12
N LYS A 349 3.23 -12.44 2.90
CA LYS A 349 2.49 -13.04 1.79
C LYS A 349 3.43 -13.45 0.66
N VAL A 350 3.35 -14.71 0.24
CA VAL A 350 4.37 -15.34 -0.61
C VAL A 350 3.79 -15.73 -1.97
N ARG A 351 4.48 -15.33 -3.03
CA ARG A 351 4.37 -15.79 -4.42
C ARG A 351 5.68 -16.49 -4.81
N ALA A 352 5.69 -17.28 -5.89
CA ALA A 352 6.92 -17.95 -6.31
C ALA A 352 8.08 -17.01 -6.66
N ASP A 353 7.80 -15.77 -7.04
CA ASP A 353 8.78 -14.76 -7.43
C ASP A 353 8.87 -13.57 -6.48
N MET A 354 8.02 -13.52 -5.45
CA MET A 354 7.85 -12.33 -4.61
C MET A 354 7.39 -12.64 -3.19
N ILE A 355 7.91 -11.90 -2.21
CA ILE A 355 7.47 -11.92 -0.82
C ILE A 355 7.07 -10.52 -0.40
N PHE A 356 5.85 -10.36 0.05
CA PHE A 356 5.33 -9.15 0.66
C PHE A 356 5.43 -9.27 2.17
N VAL A 357 5.92 -8.23 2.83
CA VAL A 357 5.97 -8.13 4.28
C VAL A 357 5.24 -6.85 4.69
N SER A 358 4.36 -6.96 5.66
CA SER A 358 3.78 -5.81 6.34
C SER A 358 3.85 -6.02 7.85
N LEU A 359 4.24 -4.98 8.57
CA LEU A 359 4.35 -5.00 10.03
C LEU A 359 3.79 -3.72 10.64
N SER A 360 3.27 -3.84 11.87
CA SER A 360 2.83 -2.70 12.67
C SER A 360 3.48 -2.74 14.05
N THR A 361 3.71 -1.56 14.62
CA THR A 361 4.21 -1.36 15.98
C THR A 361 3.16 -0.60 16.79
N PRO A 362 3.15 -0.70 18.13
CA PRO A 362 2.19 0.02 18.97
C PRO A 362 2.21 1.54 18.81
N SER A 363 3.35 2.11 18.42
CA SER A 363 3.57 3.56 18.29
C SER A 363 3.29 4.13 16.90
N SER A 364 3.19 3.30 15.85
CA SER A 364 3.00 3.77 14.48
C SER A 364 1.53 3.77 14.06
N THR A 365 1.10 4.84 13.37
CA THR A 365 -0.23 4.90 12.72
C THR A 365 -0.25 4.24 11.35
N GLU A 366 0.92 3.99 10.74
CA GLU A 366 1.04 3.37 9.42
C GLU A 366 1.83 2.06 9.47
N ASP A 367 1.35 1.07 8.71
CA ASP A 367 2.03 -0.21 8.54
C ASP A 367 3.30 -0.03 7.69
N MET A 368 4.43 -0.50 8.20
CA MET A 368 5.65 -0.60 7.41
C MET A 368 5.51 -1.75 6.42
N LYS A 369 5.72 -1.47 5.13
CA LYS A 369 5.61 -2.45 4.05
C LYS A 369 6.96 -2.64 3.38
N LEU A 370 7.36 -3.90 3.21
CA LEU A 370 8.52 -4.33 2.44
C LEU A 370 8.06 -5.31 1.35
N MET A 371 8.78 -5.34 0.24
CA MET A 371 8.53 -6.29 -0.84
C MET A 371 9.87 -6.78 -1.37
N TYR A 372 10.05 -8.09 -1.42
CA TYR A 372 11.23 -8.77 -1.96
C TYR A 372 10.79 -9.44 -3.24
N PHE A 373 11.33 -9.04 -4.39
CA PHE A 373 10.97 -9.67 -5.67
C PHE A 373 12.20 -10.01 -6.49
N GLU A 374 12.13 -11.14 -7.15
CA GLU A 374 13.25 -11.69 -7.88
C GLU A 374 13.42 -10.97 -9.22
N ASN A 375 14.66 -10.55 -9.51
CA ASN A 375 15.03 -9.98 -10.80
C ASN A 375 16.30 -10.69 -11.30
N GLU A 376 16.14 -11.51 -12.34
CA GLU A 376 17.16 -12.42 -12.87
C GLU A 376 17.67 -13.41 -11.81
N HIS A 377 18.79 -13.08 -11.15
CA HIS A 377 19.46 -13.88 -10.10
C HIS A 377 19.66 -13.11 -8.78
N ARG A 378 19.01 -11.95 -8.64
CA ARG A 378 19.18 -11.06 -7.48
C ARG A 378 17.84 -10.71 -6.85
N CYS A 379 17.86 -10.39 -5.57
CA CYS A 379 16.68 -9.88 -4.91
C CYS A 379 16.61 -8.35 -4.92
N LEU A 380 15.46 -7.82 -5.34
CA LEU A 380 15.11 -6.43 -5.16
C LEU A 380 14.21 -6.29 -3.94
N MET A 381 14.67 -5.55 -2.93
CA MET A 381 13.89 -5.19 -1.76
C MET A 381 13.38 -3.76 -1.89
N LEU A 382 12.07 -3.57 -1.82
CA LEU A 382 11.40 -2.27 -1.78
C LEU A 382 10.94 -1.98 -0.35
N GLY A 383 11.09 -0.73 0.10
CA GLY A 383 10.62 -0.28 1.41
C GLY A 383 10.37 1.23 1.41
N GLY A 384 9.12 1.64 1.65
CA GLY A 384 8.72 3.04 1.54
C GLY A 384 9.01 3.61 0.14
N ALA A 385 9.72 4.75 0.07
CA ALA A 385 10.12 5.37 -1.20
C ALA A 385 11.44 4.85 -1.79
N GLY A 386 12.13 3.92 -1.11
CA GLY A 386 13.46 3.42 -1.47
C GLY A 386 13.47 1.95 -1.89
N TYR A 387 14.59 1.52 -2.47
CA TYR A 387 14.86 0.13 -2.79
C TYR A 387 16.33 -0.24 -2.49
N ALA A 388 16.59 -1.51 -2.28
CA ALA A 388 17.93 -2.10 -2.20
C ALA A 388 18.02 -3.30 -3.13
N ILE A 389 19.21 -3.54 -3.67
CA ILE A 389 19.52 -4.76 -4.42
C ILE A 389 20.39 -5.62 -3.53
N LEU A 390 19.93 -6.84 -3.25
CA LEU A 390 20.59 -7.81 -2.39
C LEU A 390 21.20 -8.90 -3.27
N GLU A 391 22.40 -9.38 -2.88
CA GLU A 391 23.17 -10.36 -3.66
C GLU A 391 22.74 -11.81 -3.45
N SER A 392 21.80 -12.07 -2.53
CA SER A 392 21.18 -13.37 -2.30
C SER A 392 19.82 -13.48 -3.00
N ASN A 393 19.26 -14.69 -3.04
CA ASN A 393 17.88 -14.89 -3.51
C ASN A 393 16.89 -14.23 -2.54
N CYS A 394 15.66 -14.00 -3.01
CA CYS A 394 14.70 -13.21 -2.25
C CYS A 394 14.23 -13.81 -0.94
N VAL A 395 14.16 -15.14 -0.87
CA VAL A 395 13.80 -15.83 0.37
C VAL A 395 14.88 -15.56 1.42
N ASP A 396 16.16 -15.81 1.09
CA ASP A 396 17.29 -15.58 2.01
C ASP A 396 17.40 -14.11 2.41
N SER A 397 17.25 -13.21 1.44
CA SER A 397 17.20 -11.77 1.68
C SER A 397 16.10 -11.38 2.66
N CYS A 398 14.88 -11.90 2.49
CA CYS A 398 13.76 -11.66 3.40
C CYS A 398 14.01 -12.25 4.79
N ILE A 399 14.70 -13.38 4.87
CA ILE A 399 15.02 -14.03 6.14
C ILE A 399 16.02 -13.19 6.92
N ASP A 400 17.16 -12.88 6.32
CA ASP A 400 18.26 -12.18 6.97
C ASP A 400 17.89 -10.73 7.28
N ASP A 401 17.26 -10.05 6.33
CA ASP A 401 16.91 -8.65 6.49
C ASP A 401 15.59 -8.44 7.23
N PHE A 402 14.69 -9.42 7.36
CA PHE A 402 13.43 -9.20 8.06
C PHE A 402 13.08 -10.29 9.06
N LEU A 403 12.87 -11.53 8.61
CA LEU A 403 12.24 -12.57 9.42
C LEU A 403 13.04 -12.87 10.70
N TRP A 404 14.35 -13.05 10.54
CA TRP A 404 15.25 -13.36 11.64
C TRP A 404 15.30 -12.20 12.66
N PRO A 405 15.60 -10.95 12.26
CA PRO A 405 15.64 -9.86 13.24
C PRO A 405 14.29 -9.53 13.84
N ALA A 406 13.17 -9.74 13.12
CA ALA A 406 11.82 -9.44 13.61
C ALA A 406 11.34 -10.44 14.66
N LEU A 407 11.60 -11.75 14.48
CA LEU A 407 11.07 -12.78 15.37
C LEU A 407 12.07 -13.28 16.42
N LYS A 408 13.38 -13.20 16.19
CA LYS A 408 14.39 -13.75 17.12
C LYS A 408 14.30 -13.16 18.52
N HIS A 409 14.01 -11.87 18.63
CA HIS A 409 13.92 -11.14 19.90
C HIS A 409 12.50 -10.61 20.18
N GLN A 410 11.48 -11.11 19.48
CA GLN A 410 10.09 -10.78 19.77
C GLN A 410 9.63 -11.48 21.05
N LYS A 411 9.63 -10.73 22.17
CA LYS A 411 9.28 -11.22 23.50
C LYS A 411 7.84 -10.90 23.89
N SER A 412 7.34 -9.73 23.49
CA SER A 412 5.95 -9.34 23.74
C SER A 412 4.96 -10.15 22.89
N LEU A 413 3.70 -10.11 23.33
CA LEU A 413 2.58 -10.72 22.64
C LEU A 413 2.39 -10.09 21.25
N LEU A 414 2.38 -10.93 20.22
CA LEU A 414 2.07 -10.52 18.86
C LEU A 414 0.57 -10.68 18.61
N ASN A 415 -0.15 -9.61 18.25
CA ASN A 415 -1.58 -9.72 18.00
C ASN A 415 -1.87 -10.56 16.76
N LYS A 416 -1.01 -10.50 15.72
CA LYS A 416 -1.20 -11.21 14.45
C LYS A 416 0.13 -11.68 13.85
N LEU A 417 0.23 -12.97 13.51
CA LEU A 417 1.27 -13.53 12.63
C LEU A 417 0.61 -14.24 11.47
N TYR A 418 0.68 -13.64 10.28
CA TYR A 418 0.15 -14.23 9.05
C TYR A 418 1.32 -14.62 8.13
N VAL A 419 1.34 -15.86 7.66
CA VAL A 419 2.32 -16.37 6.69
C VAL A 419 1.56 -17.17 5.64
N THR A 420 1.16 -16.52 4.55
CA THR A 420 0.20 -17.12 3.60
C THR A 420 0.65 -16.96 2.16
N ARG A 421 0.08 -17.78 1.26
CA ARG A 421 0.14 -17.51 -0.18
C ARG A 421 -0.40 -16.11 -0.49
N GLN A 422 0.24 -15.41 -1.43
CA GLN A 422 -0.27 -14.19 -2.04
C GLN A 422 -0.94 -14.55 -3.38
N LEU A 423 -2.23 -14.24 -3.49
CA LEU A 423 -2.97 -14.28 -4.75
C LEU A 423 -3.02 -12.86 -5.33
N GLU A 424 -2.68 -12.74 -6.62
CA GLU A 424 -2.88 -11.52 -7.39
C GLU A 424 -4.01 -11.78 -8.38
N PHE A 425 -4.82 -10.76 -8.62
CA PHE A 425 -5.95 -10.84 -9.53
C PHE A 425 -5.85 -9.74 -10.56
N ASP A 426 -6.24 -10.05 -11.79
CA ASP A 426 -6.41 -9.06 -12.84
C ASP A 426 -7.74 -8.30 -12.68
N GLU A 427 -8.01 -7.40 -13.62
CA GLU A 427 -9.23 -6.57 -13.67
C GLU A 427 -10.55 -7.36 -13.79
N ASN A 428 -10.47 -8.62 -14.20
CA ASN A 428 -11.62 -9.53 -14.30
C ASN A 428 -11.76 -10.46 -13.08
N ASN A 429 -11.03 -10.18 -11.99
CA ASN A 429 -10.84 -11.06 -10.83
C ASN A 429 -10.26 -12.44 -11.19
N GLN A 430 -9.58 -12.57 -12.34
CA GLN A 430 -8.87 -13.81 -12.67
C GLN A 430 -7.51 -13.80 -11.99
N SER A 431 -7.10 -14.94 -11.43
CA SER A 431 -5.79 -15.06 -10.78
C SER A 431 -4.69 -14.81 -11.79
N ILE A 432 -3.80 -13.84 -11.51
CA ILE A 432 -2.61 -13.59 -12.32
C ILE A 432 -1.70 -14.81 -12.21
N PRO A 433 -1.43 -15.51 -13.32
CA PRO A 433 -0.56 -16.68 -13.32
C PRO A 433 0.80 -16.35 -12.72
N GLN A 434 1.38 -17.33 -12.02
CA GLN A 434 2.75 -17.21 -11.53
C GLN A 434 3.73 -17.08 -12.71
N THR A 435 4.92 -16.54 -12.48
CA THR A 435 5.96 -16.47 -13.52
C THR A 435 6.19 -17.87 -14.10
N PRO A 436 6.16 -18.05 -15.44
CA PRO A 436 6.37 -19.34 -16.05
C PRO A 436 7.68 -19.99 -15.57
N GLY A 437 7.61 -21.25 -15.14
CA GLY A 437 8.76 -22.03 -14.65
C GLY A 437 9.12 -21.82 -13.17
N LYS A 438 8.39 -20.98 -12.42
CA LYS A 438 8.56 -20.85 -10.97
C LYS A 438 7.43 -21.53 -10.20
N LEU A 439 7.81 -22.13 -9.08
CA LEU A 439 6.91 -22.90 -8.21
C LEU A 439 6.80 -22.22 -6.85
N LEU A 440 5.57 -22.13 -6.34
CA LEU A 440 5.32 -21.51 -5.05
C LEU A 440 5.77 -22.40 -3.92
N VAL A 441 5.45 -23.70 -3.98
CA VAL A 441 5.65 -24.63 -2.88
C VAL A 441 7.12 -24.64 -2.45
N PRO A 442 8.13 -24.77 -3.33
CA PRO A 442 9.53 -24.73 -2.92
C PRO A 442 9.93 -23.39 -2.28
N THR A 443 9.42 -22.28 -2.81
CA THR A 443 9.70 -20.93 -2.28
C THR A 443 9.12 -20.78 -0.87
N PHE A 444 7.90 -21.28 -0.67
CA PHE A 444 7.19 -21.24 0.59
C PHE A 444 7.81 -22.18 1.62
N GLU A 445 8.18 -23.41 1.22
CA GLU A 445 8.86 -24.39 2.08
C GLU A 445 10.17 -23.82 2.61
N LYS A 446 10.99 -23.21 1.76
CA LYS A 446 12.23 -22.56 2.19
C LYS A 446 11.98 -21.45 3.21
N LEU A 447 10.94 -20.64 3.02
CA LEU A 447 10.54 -19.60 3.97
C LEU A 447 10.00 -20.19 5.28
N PHE A 448 9.23 -21.28 5.19
CA PHE A 448 8.69 -22.01 6.34
C PHE A 448 9.81 -22.63 7.18
N ASP A 449 10.76 -23.34 6.57
CA ASP A 449 11.91 -23.93 7.26
C ASP A 449 12.71 -22.84 8.00
N SER A 450 12.85 -21.68 7.37
CA SER A 450 13.53 -20.54 7.98
C SER A 450 12.74 -19.91 9.13
N LEU A 451 11.40 -19.86 9.03
CA LEU A 451 10.54 -19.50 10.15
C LEU A 451 10.76 -20.46 11.33
N ILE A 452 10.76 -21.77 11.08
CA ILE A 452 11.02 -22.79 12.11
C ILE A 452 12.41 -22.60 12.72
N ASN A 453 13.46 -22.43 11.91
CA ASN A 453 14.82 -22.18 12.39
C ASN A 453 14.91 -20.94 13.31
N VAL A 454 14.23 -19.84 12.95
CA VAL A 454 14.16 -18.66 13.81
C VAL A 454 13.46 -18.99 15.12
N LEU A 455 12.35 -19.73 15.07
CA LEU A 455 11.56 -20.10 16.24
C LEU A 455 12.29 -21.07 17.18
N GLU A 456 12.93 -22.11 16.64
CA GLU A 456 13.78 -23.07 17.37
C GLU A 456 14.93 -22.39 18.10
N SER A 457 15.49 -21.34 17.49
CA SER A 457 16.62 -20.63 18.07
C SER A 457 16.25 -19.75 19.27
N ARG A 458 14.96 -19.57 19.58
CA ARG A 458 14.49 -18.73 20.69
C ARG A 458 14.53 -19.48 22.01
N ASP A 459 14.84 -18.76 23.09
CA ASP A 459 14.79 -19.30 24.46
C ASP A 459 13.35 -19.43 25.02
N GLN A 460 12.35 -18.99 24.26
CA GLN A 460 10.95 -19.00 24.66
C GLN A 460 9.99 -19.15 23.48
N LEU A 461 8.82 -19.74 23.77
CA LEU A 461 7.72 -19.89 22.81
C LEU A 461 7.25 -18.53 22.27
N LEU A 462 6.76 -18.51 21.04
CA LEU A 462 6.15 -17.35 20.42
C LEU A 462 4.74 -17.14 20.99
N LYS A 463 4.53 -16.00 21.65
CA LYS A 463 3.19 -15.57 22.11
C LYS A 463 2.48 -14.86 20.97
N VAL A 464 1.43 -15.46 20.43
CA VAL A 464 0.62 -14.89 19.35
C VAL A 464 -0.87 -15.12 19.58
N GLU A 465 -1.70 -14.09 19.40
CA GLU A 465 -3.15 -14.22 19.54
C GLU A 465 -3.81 -14.78 18.27
N ASN A 466 -3.46 -14.24 17.09
CA ASN A 466 -4.04 -14.66 15.81
C ASN A 466 -2.95 -15.20 14.88
N LEU A 467 -2.95 -16.50 14.67
CA LEU A 467 -2.04 -17.19 13.76
C LEU A 467 -2.79 -17.63 12.49
N MET A 468 -2.31 -17.20 11.33
CA MET A 468 -2.79 -17.69 10.04
C MET A 468 -1.62 -18.17 9.21
N ILE A 469 -1.63 -19.42 8.77
CA ILE A 469 -0.51 -19.97 8.03
C ILE A 469 -0.93 -20.94 6.92
N SER A 470 -0.22 -20.88 5.80
CA SER A 470 -0.30 -21.91 4.76
C SER A 470 0.69 -23.04 5.05
N LEU A 471 0.26 -24.30 4.91
CA LEU A 471 1.07 -25.49 5.23
C LEU A 471 0.84 -26.58 4.18
N THR A 472 1.82 -27.47 3.98
CA THR A 472 1.67 -28.63 3.08
C THR A 472 1.02 -29.84 3.77
N GLY A 473 1.11 -29.95 5.10
CA GLY A 473 0.47 -31.03 5.85
C GLY A 473 0.86 -31.11 7.34
N GLN A 474 0.58 -32.28 7.94
CA GLN A 474 0.70 -32.53 9.39
C GLN A 474 2.09 -32.23 9.96
N TYR A 475 3.15 -32.61 9.25
CA TYR A 475 4.52 -32.46 9.74
C TYR A 475 4.86 -30.99 10.00
N GLN A 476 4.57 -30.10 9.04
CA GLN A 476 4.81 -28.67 9.18
C GLN A 476 3.96 -28.06 10.31
N LEU A 477 2.69 -28.49 10.44
CA LEU A 477 1.85 -28.04 11.55
C LEU A 477 2.49 -28.34 12.91
N MET A 478 2.97 -29.57 13.09
CA MET A 478 3.58 -29.99 14.35
C MET A 478 4.91 -29.30 14.63
N GLN A 479 5.74 -29.05 13.61
CA GLN A 479 6.95 -28.25 13.76
C GLN A 479 6.61 -26.84 14.26
N LEU A 480 5.63 -26.18 13.64
CA LEU A 480 5.26 -24.81 14.02
C LEU A 480 4.69 -24.73 15.43
N LEU A 481 3.67 -25.53 15.75
CA LEU A 481 2.92 -25.38 17.00
C LEU A 481 3.75 -25.74 18.25
N ARG A 482 4.81 -26.54 18.12
CA ARG A 482 5.77 -26.79 19.22
C ARG A 482 6.53 -25.54 19.67
N HIS A 483 6.58 -24.50 18.85
CA HIS A 483 7.26 -23.24 19.16
C HIS A 483 6.29 -22.07 19.41
N VAL A 484 4.99 -22.35 19.53
CA VAL A 484 3.94 -21.36 19.80
C VAL A 484 3.40 -21.56 21.22
N ASP A 485 3.20 -20.47 21.95
CA ASP A 485 2.52 -20.50 23.25
C ASP A 485 1.02 -20.65 23.02
N LEU A 486 0.55 -21.89 23.06
CA LEU A 486 -0.85 -22.25 22.82
C LEU A 486 -1.82 -21.58 23.80
N LYS A 487 -1.36 -21.16 24.99
CA LYS A 487 -2.20 -20.44 25.97
C LYS A 487 -2.49 -19.00 25.53
N ALA A 488 -1.64 -18.42 24.68
CA ALA A 488 -1.84 -17.08 24.15
C ALA A 488 -2.76 -17.05 22.92
N LEU A 489 -3.02 -18.20 22.29
CA LEU A 489 -3.68 -18.32 21.00
C LEU A 489 -5.21 -18.18 21.14
N LYS A 490 -5.78 -17.23 20.40
CA LYS A 490 -7.23 -16.97 20.31
C LYS A 490 -7.81 -17.36 18.95
N ARG A 491 -7.02 -17.29 17.89
CA ARG A 491 -7.43 -17.68 16.54
C ARG A 491 -6.34 -18.47 15.84
N LEU A 492 -6.71 -19.61 15.27
CA LEU A 492 -5.86 -20.41 14.40
C LEU A 492 -6.54 -20.58 13.03
N ALA A 493 -5.85 -20.15 11.97
CA ALA A 493 -6.28 -20.37 10.61
C ALA A 493 -5.23 -21.15 9.81
N LEU A 494 -5.60 -22.33 9.34
CA LEU A 494 -4.76 -23.25 8.56
C LEU A 494 -5.28 -23.32 7.14
N VAL A 495 -4.40 -23.15 6.16
CA VAL A 495 -4.76 -23.24 4.74
C VAL A 495 -3.80 -24.21 4.06
N ARG A 496 -4.31 -25.22 3.37
CA ARG A 496 -3.44 -26.10 2.58
C ARG A 496 -2.77 -25.33 1.46
N LEU A 497 -1.45 -25.42 1.38
CA LEU A 497 -0.66 -24.85 0.31
C LEU A 497 -0.71 -25.80 -0.91
N SER A 498 -1.13 -25.28 -2.07
CA SER A 498 -1.01 -25.96 -3.36
C SER A 498 -0.37 -25.05 -4.41
N GLU A 499 -0.03 -25.57 -5.59
CA GLU A 499 0.51 -24.78 -6.71
C GLU A 499 -0.58 -24.03 -7.49
N THR A 500 -1.77 -24.62 -7.61
CA THR A 500 -2.80 -24.23 -8.59
C THR A 500 -4.10 -23.75 -7.91
N GLU A 501 -4.03 -22.95 -6.86
CA GLU A 501 -5.26 -22.38 -6.29
C GLU A 501 -5.91 -21.38 -7.25
N THR A 502 -7.14 -21.65 -7.67
CA THR A 502 -7.99 -20.69 -8.39
C THR A 502 -8.93 -19.96 -7.41
N TYR A 503 -9.41 -18.78 -7.80
CA TYR A 503 -10.32 -17.93 -7.01
C TYR A 503 -11.64 -18.64 -6.59
N MET A 504 -12.01 -19.71 -7.30
CA MET A 504 -13.33 -20.36 -7.23
C MET A 504 -13.33 -21.75 -6.57
N ASP A 505 -12.28 -22.11 -5.82
CA ASP A 505 -12.15 -23.39 -5.10
C ASP A 505 -13.13 -23.56 -3.91
N TYR A 506 -14.33 -22.99 -4.02
CA TYR A 506 -15.44 -23.21 -3.09
C TYR A 506 -16.20 -24.51 -3.37
N ARG A 507 -15.80 -25.31 -4.35
CA ARG A 507 -16.52 -26.56 -4.70
C ARG A 507 -15.60 -27.70 -5.11
N GLU A 508 -15.92 -28.84 -4.53
CA GLU A 508 -15.85 -30.20 -5.12
C GLU A 508 -14.56 -31.01 -5.07
N ASP A 509 -13.46 -30.54 -4.49
CA ASP A 509 -12.37 -31.47 -4.16
C ASP A 509 -12.59 -32.12 -2.79
N ASP A 510 -12.60 -33.45 -2.80
CA ASP A 510 -12.66 -34.32 -1.64
C ASP A 510 -11.44 -34.06 -0.74
N ASN A 511 -11.54 -33.04 0.13
CA ASN A 511 -10.51 -32.70 1.11
C ASN A 511 -10.24 -33.83 2.14
N SER A 512 -10.91 -34.98 2.03
CA SER A 512 -10.63 -36.17 2.83
C SER A 512 -9.21 -36.72 2.63
N GLU A 513 -8.56 -36.44 1.50
CA GLU A 513 -7.20 -36.92 1.20
C GLU A 513 -6.10 -36.32 2.09
N TYR A 514 -6.36 -35.18 2.75
CA TYR A 514 -5.34 -34.47 3.53
C TYR A 514 -5.80 -34.30 4.98
N PRO A 515 -5.77 -35.37 5.80
CA PRO A 515 -6.10 -35.28 7.22
C PRO A 515 -5.04 -34.52 8.01
N LEU A 516 -5.51 -33.67 8.91
CA LEU A 516 -4.75 -33.10 10.01
C LEU A 516 -5.22 -33.69 11.34
N ASP A 517 -4.24 -34.09 12.14
CA ASP A 517 -4.41 -34.42 13.54
C ASP A 517 -4.15 -33.14 14.36
N LEU A 518 -5.20 -32.66 15.01
CA LEU A 518 -5.21 -31.46 15.83
C LEU A 518 -5.21 -31.76 17.33
N ASP A 519 -4.79 -32.96 17.75
CA ASP A 519 -4.78 -33.36 19.16
C ASP A 519 -3.92 -32.46 20.05
N ILE A 520 -2.93 -31.78 19.45
CA ILE A 520 -2.12 -30.75 20.10
C ILE A 520 -2.96 -29.57 20.62
N LEU A 521 -4.16 -29.35 20.07
CA LEU A 521 -5.06 -28.26 20.47
C LEU A 521 -6.02 -28.63 21.61
N LYS A 522 -5.94 -29.85 22.15
CA LYS A 522 -6.89 -30.35 23.16
C LYS A 522 -6.97 -29.49 24.44
N ASP A 523 -5.83 -28.87 24.80
CA ASP A 523 -5.69 -28.05 26.01
C ASP A 523 -5.69 -26.54 25.68
N CYS A 524 -6.08 -26.16 24.45
CA CYS A 524 -6.19 -24.77 24.01
C CYS A 524 -7.51 -24.15 24.47
N GLU A 525 -7.61 -23.83 25.76
CA GLU A 525 -8.84 -23.30 26.38
C GLU A 525 -9.22 -21.88 25.89
N ASN A 526 -8.23 -21.09 25.46
CA ASN A 526 -8.44 -19.70 25.02
C ASN A 526 -8.76 -19.56 23.53
N LEU A 527 -8.86 -20.66 22.79
CA LEU A 527 -9.08 -20.64 21.34
C LEU A 527 -10.56 -20.31 21.03
N GLU A 528 -10.80 -19.12 20.49
CA GLU A 528 -12.12 -18.59 20.16
C GLU A 528 -12.54 -18.87 18.70
N GLU A 529 -11.55 -19.03 17.81
CA GLU A 529 -11.78 -19.29 16.39
C GLU A 529 -10.78 -20.29 15.79
N LEU A 530 -11.29 -21.27 15.05
CA LEU A 530 -10.50 -22.22 14.26
C LEU A 530 -11.04 -22.31 12.83
N ASP A 531 -10.22 -21.94 11.85
CA ASP A 531 -10.54 -21.95 10.42
C ASP A 531 -9.56 -22.88 9.69
N VAL A 532 -10.02 -24.03 9.21
CA VAL A 532 -9.19 -25.04 8.53
C VAL A 532 -9.70 -25.22 7.11
N LYS A 533 -8.93 -24.72 6.14
CA LYS A 533 -9.29 -24.74 4.72
C LYS A 533 -8.46 -25.77 3.99
N ARG A 534 -9.14 -26.55 3.14
CA ARG A 534 -8.53 -27.53 2.22
C ARG A 534 -7.75 -28.66 2.91
N PHE A 535 -8.08 -28.91 4.17
CA PHE A 535 -7.70 -30.10 4.92
C PHE A 535 -8.97 -30.75 5.46
N SER A 536 -8.89 -32.04 5.79
CA SER A 536 -9.85 -32.67 6.70
C SER A 536 -9.21 -32.81 8.08
N ILE A 537 -10.02 -32.95 9.12
CA ILE A 537 -9.56 -33.14 10.50
C ILE A 537 -9.87 -34.56 10.92
N SER A 538 -8.84 -35.32 11.30
CA SER A 538 -8.97 -36.71 11.77
C SER A 538 -9.21 -36.80 13.28
N SER A 539 -8.88 -35.75 14.04
CA SER A 539 -9.14 -35.71 15.49
C SER A 539 -10.63 -35.72 15.81
N PRO A 540 -11.04 -36.32 16.94
CA PRO A 540 -12.43 -36.32 17.40
C PRO A 540 -13.02 -34.90 17.53
N PHE A 541 -14.22 -34.68 16.97
CA PHE A 541 -14.90 -33.37 17.02
C PHE A 541 -15.08 -32.83 18.44
N ARG A 542 -15.29 -33.72 19.42
CA ARG A 542 -15.39 -33.36 20.85
C ARG A 542 -14.26 -32.45 21.34
N MET A 543 -13.05 -32.61 20.80
CA MET A 543 -11.88 -31.82 21.20
C MET A 543 -11.95 -30.37 20.73
N LEU A 544 -12.83 -30.06 19.78
CA LEU A 544 -13.05 -28.72 19.24
C LEU A 544 -14.38 -28.13 19.71
N ALA A 545 -15.17 -28.89 20.48
CA ALA A 545 -16.54 -28.53 20.84
C ALA A 545 -16.63 -27.35 21.83
N HIS A 546 -15.50 -26.91 22.41
CA HIS A 546 -15.43 -25.69 23.22
C HIS A 546 -15.21 -24.42 22.40
N ILE A 547 -14.84 -24.54 21.12
CA ILE A 547 -14.47 -23.40 20.25
C ILE A 547 -15.75 -22.84 19.58
N PRO A 548 -16.13 -21.58 19.83
CA PRO A 548 -17.40 -21.04 19.35
C PRO A 548 -17.43 -20.73 17.85
N ASN A 549 -16.30 -20.41 17.24
CA ASN A 549 -16.24 -20.08 15.80
C ASN A 549 -15.41 -21.10 15.05
N LEU A 550 -16.08 -22.04 14.40
CA LEU A 550 -15.46 -23.10 13.62
C LEU A 550 -15.73 -22.89 12.13
N ASN A 551 -14.73 -23.05 11.29
CA ASN A 551 -14.90 -23.30 9.87
C ASN A 551 -14.01 -24.47 9.50
N VAL A 552 -14.55 -25.68 9.60
CA VAL A 552 -13.76 -26.92 9.58
C VAL A 552 -14.42 -27.99 8.72
N ASN A 553 -13.60 -28.92 8.24
CA ASN A 553 -14.04 -30.14 7.58
C ASN A 553 -13.57 -31.36 8.38
N MET A 554 -14.49 -32.09 9.00
CA MET A 554 -14.20 -33.25 9.85
C MET A 554 -14.24 -34.54 9.03
N GLN A 555 -13.33 -35.48 9.25
CA GLN A 555 -13.44 -36.80 8.63
C GLN A 555 -14.64 -37.58 9.18
N THR A 556 -14.90 -37.48 10.48
CA THR A 556 -16.03 -38.14 11.12
C THR A 556 -16.61 -37.25 12.20
N ILE A 557 -17.94 -37.16 12.23
CA ILE A 557 -18.71 -36.52 13.30
C ILE A 557 -19.68 -37.52 13.90
N TYR A 558 -20.01 -37.33 15.17
CA TYR A 558 -20.98 -38.15 15.90
C TYR A 558 -22.08 -37.28 16.51
N SER A 559 -23.26 -37.86 16.69
CA SER A 559 -24.45 -37.17 17.20
C SER A 559 -24.20 -36.59 18.59
N GLU A 560 -23.56 -37.37 19.47
CA GLU A 560 -23.27 -36.95 20.84
C GLU A 560 -22.38 -35.70 20.90
N ASP A 561 -21.36 -35.62 20.05
CA ASP A 561 -20.42 -34.49 20.05
C ASP A 561 -21.06 -33.22 19.46
N LEU A 562 -21.91 -33.36 18.45
CA LEU A 562 -22.69 -32.24 17.91
C LEU A 562 -23.75 -31.72 18.89
N LEU A 563 -24.38 -32.61 19.66
CA LEU A 563 -25.32 -32.22 20.71
C LEU A 563 -24.61 -31.51 21.88
N LEU A 564 -23.42 -31.99 22.25
CA LEU A 564 -22.56 -31.30 23.22
C LEU A 564 -22.17 -29.91 22.70
N PHE A 565 -21.73 -29.81 21.44
CA PHE A 565 -21.41 -28.54 20.81
C PHE A 565 -22.59 -27.59 20.80
N LYS A 566 -23.78 -28.08 20.42
CA LYS A 566 -25.03 -27.31 20.50
C LYS A 566 -25.27 -26.76 21.90
N GLN A 567 -25.12 -27.57 22.94
CA GLN A 567 -25.31 -27.15 24.34
C GLN A 567 -24.30 -26.07 24.75
N ASN A 568 -23.03 -26.24 24.40
CA ASN A 568 -22.01 -25.23 24.66
C ASN A 568 -22.35 -23.91 23.95
N PHE A 569 -22.82 -23.99 22.70
CA PHE A 569 -23.23 -22.86 21.89
C PHE A 569 -24.40 -22.05 22.50
N GLU A 570 -25.36 -22.74 23.13
CA GLU A 570 -26.51 -22.11 23.78
C GLU A 570 -26.15 -21.37 25.08
N ASN A 571 -25.01 -21.71 25.68
CA ASN A 571 -24.50 -21.05 26.88
C ASN A 571 -23.57 -19.85 26.57
N LEU A 572 -23.39 -19.49 25.30
CA LEU A 572 -22.48 -18.42 24.90
C LEU A 572 -23.04 -17.02 25.21
N GLU A 573 -22.19 -16.19 25.81
CA GLU A 573 -22.45 -14.77 26.07
C GLU A 573 -22.07 -13.84 24.91
N ILE A 574 -21.68 -14.41 23.75
CA ILE A 574 -21.23 -13.67 22.57
C ILE A 574 -21.89 -14.20 21.30
N ASN A 575 -21.98 -13.35 20.26
CA ASN A 575 -22.37 -13.80 18.92
C ASN A 575 -21.35 -14.81 18.39
N ALA A 576 -21.84 -15.91 17.81
CA ALA A 576 -20.96 -16.97 17.29
C ALA A 576 -21.54 -17.59 16.02
N PHE A 577 -20.66 -17.98 15.12
CA PHE A 577 -21.03 -18.62 13.86
C PHE A 577 -20.03 -19.73 13.52
N SER A 578 -20.56 -20.92 13.28
CA SER A 578 -19.77 -22.10 12.96
C SER A 578 -20.29 -22.80 11.71
N ILE A 579 -19.38 -23.24 10.84
CA ILE A 579 -19.58 -24.09 9.68
C ILE A 579 -18.77 -25.38 9.89
N ILE A 580 -19.45 -26.51 9.85
CA ILE A 580 -18.88 -27.84 10.05
C ILE A 580 -19.23 -28.68 8.83
N GLN A 581 -18.25 -28.92 7.97
CA GLN A 581 -18.32 -29.91 6.90
C GLN A 581 -17.87 -31.27 7.43
N PHE A 582 -18.32 -32.35 6.79
CA PHE A 582 -17.92 -33.69 7.20
C PHE A 582 -17.88 -34.71 6.06
N VAL A 583 -17.03 -35.74 6.20
CA VAL A 583 -16.96 -36.87 5.27
C VAL A 583 -17.96 -37.97 5.67
N GLN A 584 -17.91 -38.40 6.94
CA GLN A 584 -18.75 -39.45 7.52
C GLN A 584 -19.58 -38.94 8.72
N PHE A 585 -20.82 -39.41 8.81
CA PHE A 585 -21.69 -39.16 9.96
C PHE A 585 -22.46 -40.45 10.32
N PRO A 586 -21.83 -41.40 11.02
CA PRO A 586 -22.34 -42.77 11.17
C PRO A 586 -23.70 -42.87 11.89
N ASP A 587 -23.97 -42.00 12.85
CA ASP A 587 -25.19 -41.98 13.68
C ASP A 587 -26.09 -40.78 13.37
N LYS A 588 -26.08 -40.33 12.10
CA LYS A 588 -26.88 -39.19 11.59
C LYS A 588 -28.36 -39.26 11.99
N SER A 589 -29.01 -40.43 11.82
CA SER A 589 -30.44 -40.59 12.09
C SER A 589 -30.81 -40.21 13.52
N ARG A 590 -29.99 -40.62 14.50
CA ARG A 590 -30.15 -40.27 15.91
C ARG A 590 -30.10 -38.75 16.13
N PHE A 591 -29.19 -38.05 15.46
CA PHE A 591 -29.09 -36.59 15.55
C PHE A 591 -30.34 -35.91 14.95
N MET A 592 -30.80 -36.36 13.79
CA MET A 592 -31.99 -35.80 13.14
C MET A 592 -33.24 -35.99 13.99
N GLU A 593 -33.45 -37.20 14.54
CA GLU A 593 -34.55 -37.49 15.47
C GLU A 593 -34.50 -36.60 16.73
N THR A 594 -33.30 -36.43 17.32
CA THR A 594 -33.13 -35.64 18.56
C THR A 594 -33.35 -34.15 18.33
N THR A 595 -32.97 -33.63 17.17
CA THR A 595 -33.10 -32.20 16.84
C THR A 595 -34.43 -31.85 16.18
N GLY A 596 -35.18 -32.84 15.69
CA GLY A 596 -36.41 -32.62 14.93
C GLY A 596 -36.17 -32.18 13.48
N LEU A 597 -34.98 -32.43 12.93
CA LEU A 597 -34.67 -32.19 11.53
C LEU A 597 -35.24 -33.32 10.66
N ALA A 598 -35.68 -32.99 9.45
CA ALA A 598 -36.15 -34.00 8.50
C ALA A 598 -34.96 -34.75 7.88
N ASP A 599 -34.99 -36.08 7.93
CA ASP A 599 -34.02 -36.93 7.23
C ASP A 599 -34.58 -37.42 5.88
N ASP A 600 -35.07 -36.48 5.07
CA ASP A 600 -35.66 -36.73 3.75
C ASP A 600 -34.70 -36.42 2.59
N GLY A 601 -33.44 -36.10 2.91
CA GLY A 601 -32.41 -35.72 1.96
C GLY A 601 -32.48 -34.26 1.49
N SER A 602 -33.41 -33.45 2.01
CA SER A 602 -33.53 -32.04 1.71
C SER A 602 -32.69 -31.17 2.65
N ASP A 603 -32.37 -29.94 2.20
CA ASP A 603 -31.72 -28.95 3.05
C ASP A 603 -32.68 -28.53 4.17
N SER A 604 -32.22 -28.64 5.41
CA SER A 604 -33.03 -28.41 6.60
C SER A 604 -32.61 -27.13 7.32
N PHE A 605 -33.58 -26.39 7.86
CA PHE A 605 -33.35 -25.21 8.67
C PHE A 605 -34.24 -25.22 9.91
N LEU A 606 -33.62 -25.00 11.07
CA LEU A 606 -34.29 -24.97 12.35
C LEU A 606 -33.82 -23.77 13.16
N VAL A 607 -34.76 -23.13 13.85
CA VAL A 607 -34.48 -22.07 14.83
C VAL A 607 -34.98 -22.55 16.19
N PHE A 608 -34.07 -22.68 17.14
CA PHE A 608 -34.39 -23.09 18.51
C PHE A 608 -34.91 -21.90 19.32
N PRO A 609 -35.71 -22.13 20.38
CA PRO A 609 -36.16 -21.07 21.29
C PRO A 609 -35.03 -20.25 21.92
N SER A 610 -33.85 -20.86 22.03
CA SER A 610 -32.62 -20.26 22.56
C SER A 610 -32.05 -19.14 21.68
N LYS A 611 -32.59 -18.88 20.47
CA LYS A 611 -32.02 -18.01 19.41
C LYS A 611 -30.91 -18.67 18.60
N LEU A 612 -30.55 -19.91 18.91
CA LEU A 612 -29.70 -20.74 18.05
C LEU A 612 -30.45 -21.06 16.75
N SER A 613 -29.77 -20.95 15.63
CA SER A 613 -30.26 -21.50 14.37
C SER A 613 -29.28 -22.51 13.80
N LEU A 614 -29.83 -23.61 13.30
CA LEU A 614 -29.10 -24.72 12.71
C LEU A 614 -29.56 -24.88 11.26
N LYS A 615 -28.63 -24.84 10.32
CA LYS A 615 -28.86 -25.23 8.92
C LYS A 615 -28.08 -26.49 8.62
N TYR A 616 -28.69 -27.41 7.90
CA TYR A 616 -28.04 -28.59 7.37
C TYR A 616 -28.22 -28.63 5.86
N TRP A 617 -27.12 -28.60 5.12
CA TRP A 617 -27.08 -28.77 3.68
C TRP A 617 -26.70 -30.20 3.35
N HIS A 618 -27.67 -30.99 2.87
CA HIS A 618 -27.49 -32.43 2.67
C HIS A 618 -26.45 -32.73 1.59
N VAL A 619 -26.56 -32.05 0.44
CA VAL A 619 -25.67 -32.25 -0.71
C VAL A 619 -24.23 -31.83 -0.39
N LEU A 620 -24.07 -30.77 0.39
CA LEU A 620 -22.77 -30.22 0.75
C LEU A 620 -22.14 -30.92 1.97
N LYS A 621 -22.81 -31.90 2.58
CA LYS A 621 -22.44 -32.53 3.86
C LYS A 621 -21.95 -31.49 4.88
N CYS A 622 -22.77 -30.46 5.09
CA CYS A 622 -22.37 -29.26 5.80
C CYS A 622 -23.45 -28.83 6.79
N MET A 623 -23.05 -28.47 7.99
CA MET A 623 -23.91 -27.86 9.00
C MET A 623 -23.43 -26.46 9.33
N SER A 624 -24.36 -25.54 9.60
CA SER A 624 -24.03 -24.27 10.23
C SER A 624 -24.84 -24.03 11.49
N PHE A 625 -24.15 -23.58 12.53
CA PHE A 625 -24.69 -23.13 13.80
C PHE A 625 -24.50 -21.62 13.89
N ASN A 626 -25.57 -20.89 14.16
CA ASN A 626 -25.55 -19.44 14.25
C ASN A 626 -26.31 -18.98 15.50
N TRP A 627 -25.60 -18.27 16.38
CA TRP A 627 -26.12 -17.72 17.62
C TRP A 627 -26.05 -16.21 17.62
N LYS A 628 -27.19 -15.59 17.94
CA LYS A 628 -27.31 -14.13 18.07
C LYS A 628 -27.58 -13.75 19.52
N TYR A 629 -26.53 -13.30 20.20
CA TYR A 629 -26.58 -12.59 21.47
C TYR A 629 -27.16 -11.18 21.26
N THR A 630 -28.09 -10.77 22.13
CA THR A 630 -28.88 -9.52 22.02
C THR A 630 -28.29 -8.38 22.81
#